data_AF-A0A259DI78-F1
#
_entry.id   AF-A0A259DI78-F1
#
_cell.length_a   1.000
_cell.length_b   1.000
_cell.length_c   1.000
_cell.angle_alpha   90.00
_cell.angle_beta   90.00
_cell.angle_gamma   90.00
#
_symmetry.space_group_name_H-M   'P 1'
#
loop_
_entity.id
_entity.type
_entity.pdbx_description
1 polymer ?
#
loop_
_entity_poly.entity_id
_entity_poly.type
_entity_poly.pdbx_seq_one_letter_code
_entity_poly.pdbx_strand_id
1 'polypeptide(L)'
;MRHSLKYLLKKYAFYFGGDQPHVSWLERFRSVFGVFAGLLLVLTISRYLGDLSGVNEWLMASLGASALLVFVLPQSPMAQPWAVIAGNTLSALVGISVIHFVDDPLMAMSFAASLSILGMFILRCLHPPAAAIALIVVLGNVMHYRYAIFPIMIDSVILVLVAAAYSNLTGKSYPNRPS
;
A
#
# COMPACT_ATOMS: atom_id res chain seq x y z
N MET A 1 -16.04 9.90 42.96
CA MET A 1 -15.44 8.69 42.32
C MET A 1 -15.93 8.39 40.90
N ARG A 2 -17.23 8.44 40.56
CA ARG A 2 -17.75 8.11 39.20
C ARG A 2 -17.21 8.99 38.05
N HIS A 3 -16.88 10.27 38.29
CA HIS A 3 -16.27 11.15 37.29
C HIS A 3 -14.83 10.74 36.93
N SER A 4 -14.07 10.19 37.88
CA SER A 4 -12.69 9.72 37.66
C SER A 4 -12.66 8.45 36.80
N LEU A 5 -13.60 7.52 37.02
CA LEU A 5 -13.68 6.28 36.24
C LEU A 5 -14.04 6.55 34.77
N LYS A 6 -15.02 7.42 34.50
CA LYS A 6 -15.38 7.80 33.11
C LYS A 6 -14.24 8.53 32.41
N TYR A 7 -13.49 9.37 33.12
CA TYR A 7 -12.31 10.05 32.58
C TYR A 7 -11.19 9.06 32.26
N LEU A 8 -10.88 8.13 33.17
CA LEU A 8 -9.88 7.08 32.95
C LEU A 8 -10.29 6.18 31.79
N LEU A 9 -11.55 5.73 31.72
CA LEU A 9 -12.05 4.93 30.61
C LEU A 9 -11.94 5.66 29.28
N LYS A 10 -12.29 6.95 29.22
CA LYS A 10 -12.15 7.75 28.00
C LYS A 10 -10.67 7.95 27.61
N LYS A 11 -9.80 8.18 28.59
CA LYS A 11 -8.35 8.32 28.41
C LYS A 11 -7.72 7.02 27.89
N TYR A 12 -8.08 5.87 28.43
CA TYR A 12 -7.57 4.58 27.96
C TYR A 12 -8.20 4.17 26.64
N ALA A 13 -9.51 4.39 26.46
CA ALA A 13 -10.20 4.11 25.20
C ALA A 13 -9.57 4.86 24.02
N PHE A 14 -9.05 6.08 24.23
CA PHE A 14 -8.28 6.80 23.21
C PHE A 14 -7.09 5.99 22.67
N TYR A 15 -6.27 5.39 23.55
CA TYR A 15 -5.14 4.55 23.12
C TYR A 15 -5.55 3.23 22.46
N PHE A 16 -6.80 2.78 22.67
CA PHE A 16 -7.37 1.60 22.04
C PHE A 16 -8.28 1.94 20.85
N GLY A 17 -8.07 3.08 20.20
CA GLY A 17 -8.76 3.46 18.95
C GLY A 17 -10.09 4.19 19.13
N GLY A 18 -10.36 4.74 20.31
CA GLY A 18 -11.53 5.57 20.58
C GLY A 18 -11.54 6.92 19.84
N ASP A 19 -10.46 7.26 19.15
CA ASP A 19 -10.30 8.42 18.27
C ASP A 19 -10.61 8.13 16.79
N GLN A 20 -10.81 6.86 16.41
CA GLN A 20 -11.14 6.50 15.04
C GLN A 20 -12.47 7.16 14.61
N PRO A 21 -12.53 7.69 13.38
CA PRO A 21 -13.73 8.34 12.88
C PRO A 21 -14.89 7.33 12.83
N HIS A 22 -16.08 7.81 13.16
CA HIS A 22 -17.28 6.96 13.11
C HIS A 22 -17.64 6.66 11.65
N VAL A 23 -17.43 5.41 11.22
CA VAL A 23 -17.80 4.91 9.89
C VAL A 23 -19.08 4.07 9.99
N SER A 24 -20.08 4.38 9.17
CA SER A 24 -21.34 3.65 9.13
C SER A 24 -21.15 2.18 8.70
N TRP A 25 -22.02 1.27 9.15
CA TRP A 25 -21.91 -0.15 8.77
C TRP A 25 -21.99 -0.39 7.26
N LEU A 26 -22.83 0.36 6.56
CA LEU A 26 -22.94 0.29 5.11
C LEU A 26 -21.59 0.61 4.44
N GLU A 27 -20.92 1.66 4.91
CA GLU A 27 -19.60 2.02 4.40
C GLU A 27 -18.53 0.98 4.73
N ARG A 28 -18.59 0.34 5.92
CA ARG A 28 -17.69 -0.76 6.29
C ARG A 28 -17.82 -1.92 5.31
N PHE A 29 -19.04 -2.40 5.07
CA PHE A 29 -19.28 -3.50 4.13
C PHE A 29 -18.87 -3.12 2.71
N ARG A 30 -19.19 -1.90 2.28
CA ARG A 30 -18.79 -1.37 0.97
C ARG A 30 -17.27 -1.32 0.83
N SER A 31 -16.53 -0.88 1.84
CA SER A 31 -15.06 -0.85 1.78
C SER A 31 -14.46 -2.25 1.78
N VAL A 32 -14.93 -3.15 2.65
CA VAL A 32 -14.45 -4.54 2.72
C VAL A 32 -14.71 -5.29 1.42
N PHE A 33 -15.91 -5.15 0.85
CA PHE A 33 -16.24 -5.74 -0.43
C PHE A 33 -15.38 -5.16 -1.56
N GLY A 34 -15.13 -3.85 -1.55
CA GLY A 34 -14.23 -3.19 -2.49
C GLY A 34 -12.80 -3.74 -2.42
N VAL A 35 -12.25 -3.90 -1.21
CA VAL A 35 -10.94 -4.53 -1.00
C VAL A 35 -10.92 -5.96 -1.53
N PHE A 36 -11.92 -6.76 -1.19
CA PHE A 36 -12.00 -8.16 -1.64
C PHE A 36 -12.08 -8.25 -3.17
N ALA A 37 -13.03 -7.56 -3.80
CA ALA A 37 -13.21 -7.58 -5.24
C ALA A 37 -11.99 -7.00 -5.98
N GLY A 38 -11.43 -5.92 -5.44
CA GLY A 38 -10.25 -5.26 -6.00
C GLY A 38 -9.01 -6.16 -5.97
N LEU A 39 -8.70 -6.75 -4.81
CA LEU A 39 -7.60 -7.70 -4.70
C LEU A 39 -7.83 -8.94 -5.55
N LEU A 40 -9.03 -9.53 -5.53
CA LEU A 40 -9.32 -10.71 -6.35
C LEU A 40 -9.05 -10.44 -7.83
N LEU A 41 -9.48 -9.28 -8.33
CA LEU A 41 -9.28 -8.88 -9.72
C LEU A 41 -7.80 -8.64 -10.02
N VAL A 42 -7.10 -7.84 -9.20
CA VAL A 42 -5.65 -7.59 -9.35
C VAL A 42 -4.90 -8.92 -9.37
N LEU A 43 -5.08 -9.76 -8.36
CA LEU A 43 -4.37 -11.04 -8.23
C LEU A 43 -4.65 -12.01 -9.39
N THR A 44 -5.89 -12.04 -9.89
CA THR A 44 -6.24 -12.89 -11.04
C THR A 44 -5.56 -12.39 -12.31
N ILE A 45 -5.56 -11.07 -12.54
CA ILE A 45 -4.87 -10.46 -13.68
C ILE A 45 -3.36 -10.67 -13.57
N SER A 46 -2.75 -10.37 -12.42
CA SER A 46 -1.31 -10.52 -12.20
C SER A 46 -0.86 -11.95 -12.40
N ARG A 47 -1.62 -12.94 -11.88
CA ARG A 47 -1.34 -14.36 -12.12
C ARG A 47 -1.39 -14.69 -13.61
N TYR A 48 -2.43 -14.25 -14.32
CA TYR A 48 -2.56 -14.49 -15.76
C TYR A 48 -1.41 -13.86 -16.56
N LEU A 49 -0.99 -12.63 -16.23
CA LEU A 49 0.19 -12.00 -16.87
C LEU A 49 1.49 -12.73 -16.54
N GLY A 50 1.65 -13.21 -15.30
CA GLY A 50 2.79 -14.00 -14.87
C GLY A 50 2.91 -15.29 -15.68
N ASP A 51 1.82 -16.03 -15.82
CA ASP A 51 1.74 -17.26 -16.60
C ASP A 51 2.09 -17.03 -18.08
N LEU A 52 1.60 -15.93 -18.69
CA LEU A 52 1.92 -15.55 -20.07
C LEU A 52 3.39 -15.16 -20.26
N SER A 53 4.00 -14.54 -19.25
CA SER A 53 5.37 -14.00 -19.32
C SER A 53 6.42 -15.01 -18.82
N GLY A 54 5.99 -16.16 -18.28
CA GLY A 54 6.87 -17.13 -17.63
C GLY A 54 7.51 -16.61 -16.33
N VAL A 55 6.88 -15.65 -15.66
CA VAL A 55 7.38 -15.04 -14.41
C VAL A 55 6.56 -15.54 -13.23
N ASN A 56 7.20 -16.22 -12.29
CA ASN A 56 6.53 -16.80 -11.12
C ASN A 56 6.31 -15.80 -9.99
N GLU A 57 7.05 -14.70 -9.95
CA GLU A 57 6.88 -13.63 -8.96
C GLU A 57 5.78 -12.64 -9.37
N TRP A 58 4.52 -13.10 -9.40
CA TRP A 58 3.38 -12.27 -9.81
C TRP A 58 2.62 -11.62 -8.64
N LEU A 59 3.05 -11.84 -7.39
CA LEU A 59 2.38 -11.35 -6.19
C LEU A 59 3.24 -10.35 -5.42
N MET A 60 2.70 -9.15 -5.20
CA MET A 60 3.26 -8.18 -4.26
C MET A 60 2.57 -8.29 -2.88
N ALA A 61 3.28 -8.77 -1.86
CA ALA A 61 2.68 -9.01 -0.53
C ALA A 61 2.11 -7.73 0.14
N SER A 62 2.65 -6.55 -0.17
CA SER A 62 2.17 -5.27 0.37
C SER A 62 0.87 -4.77 -0.29
N LEU A 63 0.35 -5.46 -1.33
CA LEU A 63 -0.92 -5.10 -1.99
C LEU A 63 -2.10 -5.02 -1.03
N GLY A 64 -2.15 -5.86 0.01
CA GLY A 64 -3.22 -5.80 1.00
C GLY A 64 -3.30 -4.46 1.74
N ALA A 65 -2.14 -3.90 2.12
CA ALA A 65 -2.07 -2.61 2.78
C ALA A 65 -2.34 -1.44 1.81
N SER A 66 -1.87 -1.54 0.56
CA SER A 66 -2.24 -0.58 -0.50
C SER A 66 -3.75 -0.59 -0.76
N ALA A 67 -4.37 -1.78 -0.85
CA ALA A 67 -5.80 -1.96 -1.04
C ALA A 67 -6.60 -1.35 0.11
N LEU A 68 -6.16 -1.58 1.36
CA LEU A 68 -6.77 -0.93 2.53
C LEU A 68 -6.79 0.59 2.34
N LEU A 69 -5.67 1.22 1.97
CA LEU A 69 -5.63 2.68 1.80
C LEU A 69 -6.56 3.15 0.68
N VAL A 70 -6.52 2.55 -0.51
CA VAL A 70 -7.29 3.05 -1.66
C VAL A 70 -8.80 2.79 -1.53
N PHE A 71 -9.23 1.72 -0.87
CA PHE A 71 -10.66 1.40 -0.71
C PHE A 71 -11.27 1.90 0.60
N VAL A 72 -10.51 1.90 1.70
CA VAL A 72 -11.02 2.33 3.03
C VAL A 72 -10.81 3.83 3.23
N LEU A 73 -9.68 4.38 2.78
CA LEU A 73 -9.30 5.79 2.97
C LEU A 73 -8.95 6.49 1.63
N PRO A 74 -9.85 6.46 0.61
CA PRO A 74 -9.56 6.98 -0.74
C PRO A 74 -9.20 8.47 -0.76
N GLN A 75 -9.65 9.23 0.25
CA GLN A 75 -9.38 10.66 0.37
C GLN A 75 -7.97 10.97 0.89
N SER A 76 -7.23 9.97 1.38
CA SER A 76 -5.87 10.19 1.86
C SER A 76 -4.95 10.59 0.71
N PRO A 77 -4.08 11.61 0.88
CA PRO A 77 -3.01 11.92 -0.06
C PRO A 77 -2.12 10.71 -0.35
N MET A 78 -1.92 9.84 0.65
CA MET A 78 -1.10 8.63 0.55
C MET A 78 -1.77 7.52 -0.24
N ALA A 79 -3.08 7.61 -0.49
CA ALA A 79 -3.84 6.69 -1.32
C ALA A 79 -3.93 7.16 -2.77
N GLN A 80 -3.45 8.36 -3.13
CA GLN A 80 -3.58 8.90 -4.48
C GLN A 80 -2.70 8.12 -5.49
N PRO A 81 -3.08 8.10 -6.78
CA PRO A 81 -2.39 7.31 -7.81
C PRO A 81 -0.87 7.47 -7.82
N TRP A 82 -0.38 8.70 -7.72
CA TRP A 82 1.06 8.99 -7.71
C TRP A 82 1.76 8.37 -6.50
N ALA A 83 1.17 8.48 -5.31
CA ALA A 83 1.72 7.88 -4.10
C ALA A 83 1.80 6.36 -4.23
N VAL A 84 0.71 5.71 -4.66
CA VAL A 84 0.66 4.24 -4.80
C VAL A 84 1.66 3.76 -5.85
N ILE A 85 1.60 4.28 -7.08
CA ILE A 85 2.38 3.76 -8.20
C ILE A 85 3.85 4.13 -8.04
N ALA A 86 4.17 5.41 -7.86
CA ALA A 86 5.56 5.85 -7.78
C ALA A 86 6.20 5.43 -6.46
N GLY A 87 5.47 5.47 -5.33
CA GLY A 87 5.98 5.02 -4.04
C GLY A 87 6.36 3.55 -4.06
N ASN A 88 5.46 2.67 -4.53
CA ASN A 88 5.74 1.23 -4.61
C ASN A 88 6.93 0.93 -5.54
N THR A 89 6.93 1.52 -6.74
CA THR A 89 7.98 1.30 -7.75
C THR A 89 9.33 1.79 -7.24
N LEU A 90 9.39 2.99 -6.65
CA LEU A 90 10.61 3.55 -6.08
C LEU A 90 11.17 2.66 -4.98
N SER A 91 10.33 2.21 -4.05
CA SER A 91 10.76 1.34 -2.96
C SER A 91 11.34 0.01 -3.46
N ALA A 92 10.77 -0.56 -4.52
CA ALA A 92 11.35 -1.74 -5.16
C ALA A 92 12.72 -1.43 -5.76
N LEU A 93 12.85 -0.34 -6.53
CA LEU A 93 14.12 0.05 -7.15
C LEU A 93 15.22 0.34 -6.10
N VAL A 94 14.88 1.04 -5.02
CA VAL A 94 15.81 1.34 -3.93
C VAL A 94 16.19 0.06 -3.20
N GLY A 95 15.22 -0.81 -2.85
CA GLY A 95 15.49 -2.10 -2.23
C GLY A 95 16.44 -2.97 -3.07
N ILE A 96 16.18 -3.08 -4.38
CA ILE A 96 17.02 -3.85 -5.31
C ILE A 96 18.42 -3.22 -5.38
N SER A 97 18.50 -1.89 -5.40
CA SER A 97 19.81 -1.22 -5.46
C SER A 97 20.61 -1.44 -4.18
N VAL A 98 19.99 -1.36 -3.00
CA VAL A 98 20.69 -1.53 -1.72
C VAL A 98 21.27 -2.93 -1.56
N ILE A 99 20.54 -3.99 -1.95
CA ILE A 99 21.04 -5.36 -1.82
C ILE A 99 22.26 -5.65 -2.72
N HIS A 100 22.49 -4.86 -3.78
CA HIS A 100 23.73 -4.96 -4.58
C HIS A 100 24.97 -4.38 -3.87
N PHE A 101 24.80 -3.55 -2.84
CA PHE A 101 25.90 -2.84 -2.17
C PHE A 101 26.08 -3.20 -0.69
N VAL A 102 25.08 -3.83 -0.07
CA VAL A 102 25.07 -4.13 1.36
C VAL A 102 24.79 -5.61 1.57
N ASP A 103 25.82 -6.36 1.97
CA ASP A 103 25.73 -7.81 2.16
C ASP A 103 25.00 -8.20 3.44
N ASP A 104 25.12 -7.40 4.51
CA ASP A 104 24.47 -7.67 5.78
C ASP A 104 22.95 -7.42 5.68
N PRO A 105 22.09 -8.44 5.89
CA PRO A 105 20.65 -8.31 5.67
C PRO A 105 19.99 -7.29 6.60
N LEU A 106 20.47 -7.16 7.85
CA LEU A 106 19.89 -6.25 8.83
C LEU A 106 20.13 -4.79 8.43
N MET A 107 21.36 -4.47 8.03
CA MET A 107 21.73 -3.16 7.49
C MET A 107 21.03 -2.91 6.16
N ALA A 108 21.03 -3.88 5.23
CA ALA A 108 20.42 -3.74 3.92
C ALA A 108 18.91 -3.42 4.02
N MET A 109 18.17 -4.12 4.88
CA MET A 109 16.75 -3.83 5.12
C MET A 109 16.53 -2.42 5.68
N SER A 110 17.36 -2.02 6.65
CA SER A 110 17.28 -0.70 7.30
C SER A 110 17.58 0.44 6.32
N PHE A 111 18.62 0.29 5.49
CA PHE A 111 18.96 1.23 4.43
C PHE A 111 17.89 1.27 3.34
N ALA A 112 17.42 0.10 2.87
CA ALA A 112 16.39 0.01 1.85
C ALA A 112 15.11 0.76 2.27
N ALA A 113 14.60 0.51 3.48
CA ALA A 113 13.41 1.18 3.96
C ALA A 113 13.62 2.69 4.17
N SER A 114 14.69 3.10 4.84
CA SER A 114 14.94 4.53 5.15
C SER A 114 15.21 5.36 3.88
N LEU A 115 16.00 4.84 2.94
CA LEU A 115 16.27 5.50 1.65
C LEU A 115 15.02 5.55 0.77
N SER A 116 14.18 4.52 0.80
CA SER A 116 12.90 4.53 0.08
C SER A 116 11.97 5.61 0.63
N ILE A 117 11.88 5.75 1.95
CA ILE A 117 11.10 6.80 2.60
C ILE A 117 11.64 8.18 2.25
N LEU A 118 12.96 8.37 2.28
CA LEU A 118 13.60 9.62 1.86
C LEU A 118 13.25 9.95 0.39
N GLY A 119 13.36 8.98 -0.51
CA GLY A 119 13.00 9.14 -1.91
C GLY A 119 11.52 9.50 -2.09
N MET A 120 10.63 8.88 -1.32
CA MET A 120 9.21 9.20 -1.33
C MET A 120 8.91 10.63 -0.84
N PHE A 121 9.66 11.13 0.15
CA PHE A 121 9.55 12.54 0.57
C PHE A 121 9.98 13.48 -0.55
N ILE A 122 11.10 13.19 -1.22
CA ILE A 122 11.63 14.02 -2.32
C ILE A 122 10.64 14.05 -3.50
N LEU A 123 10.13 12.89 -3.91
CA LEU A 123 9.22 12.75 -5.04
C LEU A 123 7.75 13.01 -4.70
N ARG A 124 7.44 13.34 -3.44
CA ARG A 124 6.08 13.59 -2.93
C ARG A 124 5.12 12.42 -3.20
N CYS A 125 5.62 11.20 -3.13
CA CYS A 125 4.86 9.97 -3.36
C CYS A 125 4.79 9.08 -2.11
N LEU A 126 4.66 9.70 -0.92
CA LEU A 126 4.64 8.98 0.35
C LEU A 126 3.47 7.98 0.42
N HIS A 127 3.80 6.70 0.34
CA HIS A 127 2.87 5.58 0.44
C HIS A 127 3.39 4.57 1.47
N PRO A 128 2.84 4.54 2.70
CA PRO A 128 3.36 3.69 3.78
C PRO A 128 3.53 2.21 3.42
N PRO A 129 2.60 1.57 2.68
CA PRO A 129 2.78 0.18 2.23
C PRO A 129 4.06 -0.03 1.40
N ALA A 130 4.53 1.00 0.68
CA ALA A 130 5.72 0.89 -0.15
C ALA A 130 6.98 0.62 0.66
N ALA A 131 7.08 1.09 1.91
CA ALA A 131 8.26 0.83 2.75
C ALA A 131 8.43 -0.67 3.01
N ALA A 132 7.34 -1.44 3.13
CA ALA A 132 7.38 -2.88 3.28
C ALA A 132 7.94 -3.58 2.01
N ILE A 133 7.71 -3.02 0.82
CA ILE A 133 8.25 -3.57 -0.43
C ILE A 133 9.78 -3.55 -0.41
N ALA A 134 10.39 -2.46 0.04
CA ALA A 134 11.84 -2.35 0.14
C ALA A 134 12.42 -3.44 1.06
N LEU A 135 11.75 -3.72 2.19
CA LEU A 135 12.12 -4.80 3.10
C LEU A 135 11.94 -6.19 2.46
N ILE A 136 10.81 -6.42 1.80
CA ILE A 136 10.50 -7.71 1.14
C ILE A 136 11.51 -8.01 0.03
N VAL A 137 11.90 -7.00 -0.76
CA VAL A 137 12.89 -7.15 -1.82
C VAL A 137 14.23 -7.63 -1.24
N VAL A 138 14.69 -7.01 -0.15
CA VAL A 138 15.94 -7.42 0.51
C VAL A 138 15.79 -8.82 1.12
N LEU A 139 14.71 -9.06 1.87
CA LEU A 139 14.43 -10.35 2.52
C LEU A 139 14.31 -11.51 1.50
N GLY A 140 13.68 -11.24 0.36
CA GLY A 140 13.48 -12.19 -0.73
C GLY A 140 14.68 -12.33 -1.66
N ASN A 141 15.78 -11.62 -1.41
CA ASN A 141 16.96 -11.58 -2.29
C ASN A 141 16.63 -11.27 -3.75
N VAL A 142 15.72 -10.31 -3.98
CA VAL A 142 15.28 -9.96 -5.32
C VAL A 142 16.28 -9.00 -5.96
N MET A 143 17.12 -9.52 -6.88
CA MET A 143 18.22 -8.76 -7.49
C MET A 143 17.87 -8.14 -8.84
N HIS A 144 16.74 -8.53 -9.45
CA HIS A 144 16.39 -8.15 -10.82
C HIS A 144 15.48 -6.92 -10.85
N TYR A 145 15.92 -5.84 -11.49
CA TYR A 145 15.13 -4.61 -11.67
C TYR A 145 13.79 -4.80 -12.38
N ARG A 146 13.61 -5.89 -13.13
CA ARG A 146 12.30 -6.25 -13.74
C ARG A 146 11.20 -6.31 -12.69
N TYR A 147 11.52 -6.72 -11.46
CA TYR A 147 10.56 -6.87 -10.36
C TYR A 147 9.85 -5.55 -10.03
N ALA A 148 10.56 -4.41 -10.15
CA ALA A 148 9.96 -3.09 -9.96
C ALA A 148 8.90 -2.76 -11.01
N ILE A 149 9.03 -3.29 -12.23
CA ILE A 149 8.04 -3.13 -13.31
C ILE A 149 6.90 -4.12 -13.11
N PHE A 150 7.22 -5.42 -13.10
CA PHE A 150 6.29 -6.50 -12.83
C PHE A 150 6.85 -7.40 -11.73
N PRO A 151 6.14 -7.56 -10.59
CA PRO A 151 4.72 -7.25 -10.39
C PRO A 151 4.44 -5.81 -9.91
N ILE A 152 5.43 -5.10 -9.36
CA ILE A 152 5.18 -3.96 -8.47
C ILE A 152 4.42 -2.80 -9.12
N MET A 153 4.93 -2.24 -10.22
CA MET A 153 4.31 -1.09 -10.89
C MET A 153 2.99 -1.49 -11.55
N ILE A 154 2.95 -2.63 -12.25
CA ILE A 154 1.76 -3.12 -12.96
C ILE A 154 0.61 -3.39 -11.98
N ASP A 155 0.86 -4.11 -10.89
CA ASP A 155 -0.17 -4.40 -9.89
C ASP A 155 -0.68 -3.11 -9.23
N SER A 156 0.22 -2.16 -8.97
CA SER A 156 -0.14 -0.84 -8.43
C SER A 156 -1.06 -0.06 -9.38
N VAL A 157 -0.77 -0.09 -10.68
CA VAL A 157 -1.62 0.55 -11.71
C VAL A 157 -3.00 -0.13 -11.76
N ILE A 158 -3.04 -1.46 -11.82
CA ILE A 158 -4.31 -2.20 -11.86
C ILE A 158 -5.13 -1.90 -10.60
N LEU A 159 -4.50 -1.93 -9.42
CA LEU A 159 -5.16 -1.63 -8.15
C LEU A 159 -5.79 -0.23 -8.14
N VAL A 160 -5.04 0.79 -8.59
CA VAL A 160 -5.53 2.17 -8.67
C VAL A 160 -6.70 2.28 -9.66
N LEU A 161 -6.62 1.63 -10.82
CA LEU A 161 -7.69 1.64 -11.81
C LEU A 161 -8.97 0.99 -11.27
N VAL A 162 -8.84 -0.16 -10.59
CA VAL A 162 -9.99 -0.85 -10.00
C VAL A 162 -10.57 -0.05 -8.84
N ALA A 163 -9.73 0.57 -8.01
CA ALA A 163 -10.18 1.45 -6.94
C ALA A 163 -10.92 2.68 -7.48
N ALA A 164 -10.44 3.29 -8.57
CA ALA A 164 -11.12 4.38 -9.26
C ALA A 164 -12.47 3.95 -9.83
N ALA A 165 -12.53 2.82 -10.54
CA ALA A 165 -13.79 2.29 -11.06
C ALA A 165 -14.79 2.01 -9.92
N TYR A 166 -14.37 1.29 -8.87
CA TYR A 166 -15.21 0.95 -7.73
C TYR A 166 -15.69 2.17 -6.95
N SER A 167 -14.79 3.12 -6.68
CA SER A 167 -15.13 4.33 -5.95
C SER A 167 -16.17 5.15 -6.71
N ASN A 168 -15.97 5.35 -8.02
CA ASN A 168 -16.91 6.09 -8.86
C ASN A 168 -18.28 5.39 -8.96
N LEU A 169 -18.32 4.06 -9.13
CA LEU A 169 -19.56 3.28 -9.15
C LEU A 169 -20.33 3.32 -7.82
N THR A 170 -19.61 3.51 -6.71
CA THR A 170 -20.18 3.56 -5.37
C THR A 170 -20.37 4.99 -4.84
N GLY A 171 -20.28 5.99 -5.73
CA GLY A 171 -20.57 7.40 -5.45
C GLY A 171 -19.49 8.17 -4.66
N LYS A 172 -18.26 7.65 -4.55
CA LYS A 172 -17.12 8.37 -3.94
C LYS A 172 -16.14 8.84 -5.00
N SER A 173 -15.67 10.08 -4.90
CA SER A 173 -14.64 10.61 -5.80
C SER A 173 -13.29 10.00 -5.47
N TYR A 174 -12.73 9.23 -6.41
CA TYR A 174 -11.32 8.82 -6.41
C TYR A 174 -10.87 8.68 -7.88
N PRO A 175 -9.72 9.27 -8.27
CA PRO A 175 -8.80 10.07 -7.45
C PRO A 175 -9.41 11.40 -6.96
N ASN A 176 -8.73 12.04 -6.01
CA ASN A 176 -9.12 13.38 -5.57
C ASN A 176 -8.81 14.39 -6.68
N ARG A 177 -9.76 15.27 -6.98
CA ARG A 177 -9.54 16.37 -7.92
C ARG A 177 -8.78 17.49 -7.21
N PRO A 178 -7.85 18.18 -7.88
CA PRO A 178 -7.28 19.40 -7.34
C PRO A 178 -8.42 20.41 -7.11
N SER A 179 -8.45 20.98 -5.90
CA SER A 179 -9.35 22.07 -5.51
C SER A 179 -8.88 23.39 -6.07
#